data_AF-A0A2J8V4N0-F1
#
_entry.id   AF-A0A2J8V4N0-F1
#
_cell.length_a   1.000
_cell.length_b   1.000
_cell.length_c   1.000
_cell.angle_alpha   90.00
_cell.angle_beta   90.00
_cell.angle_gamma   90.00
#
_symmetry.space_group_name_H-M   'P 1'
#
loop_
_entity.id
_entity.type
_entity.pdbx_description
1 polymer ?
#
loop_
_entity_poly.entity_id
_entity_poly.type
_entity_poly.pdbx_seq_one_letter_code
_entity_poly.pdbx_strand_id
1 'polypeptide(L)'
;MKLKEVDRTAMQAWSPAQNHPIYLATGTSAQQLDATFSTNASLEIFELDLSDPSLDMKSCATFSSSHRYHKLIWGPYKMDS
;
A
#
# COMPACT_ATOMS: atom_id res chain seq x y z
N MET A 1 6.51 14.29 -14.82
CA MET A 1 6.06 14.94 -13.57
C MET A 1 5.63 13.85 -12.61
N LYS A 2 6.12 13.84 -11.35
CA LYS A 2 5.64 12.91 -10.31
C LYS A 2 4.33 13.45 -9.71
N LEU A 3 3.36 12.57 -9.41
CA LEU A 3 2.08 12.96 -8.80
C LEU A 3 2.11 12.80 -7.28
N LYS A 4 2.54 11.63 -6.81
CA LYS A 4 2.75 11.30 -5.41
C LYS A 4 3.89 10.28 -5.26
N GLU A 5 4.41 10.15 -4.05
CA GLU A 5 5.55 9.30 -3.69
C GLU A 5 5.32 8.60 -2.35
N VAL A 6 5.80 7.37 -2.27
CA VAL A 6 5.88 6.57 -1.05
C VAL A 6 7.27 5.94 -1.04
N ASP A 7 8.13 6.39 -0.13
CA ASP A 7 9.49 5.85 0.01
C ASP A 7 9.49 4.62 0.95
N ARG A 8 9.08 3.48 0.37
CA ARG A 8 8.98 2.18 1.07
C ARG A 8 9.42 1.04 0.15
N THR A 9 10.26 0.15 0.67
CA THR A 9 10.55 -1.13 0.00
C THR A 9 9.47 -2.14 0.37
N ALA A 10 8.42 -2.19 -0.44
CA ALA A 10 7.24 -3.02 -0.17
C ALA A 10 6.62 -3.55 -1.47
N MET A 11 5.83 -4.62 -1.34
CA MET A 11 4.93 -5.05 -2.39
C MET A 11 3.80 -4.04 -2.52
N GLN A 12 3.35 -3.75 -3.73
CA GLN A 12 2.29 -2.78 -3.98
C GLN A 12 1.09 -3.40 -4.69
N ALA A 13 -0.11 -2.94 -4.32
CA ALA A 13 -1.34 -3.23 -5.05
C ALA A 13 -2.28 -2.01 -5.04
N TRP A 14 -2.80 -1.65 -6.20
CA TRP A 14 -3.75 -0.55 -6.34
C TRP A 14 -5.17 -1.03 -6.13
N SER A 15 -6.00 -0.23 -5.47
CA SER A 15 -7.44 -0.46 -5.43
C SER A 15 -8.03 -0.48 -6.85
N PRO A 16 -9.14 -1.19 -7.07
CA PRO A 16 -9.85 -1.13 -8.35
C PRO A 16 -10.13 0.32 -8.75
N ALA A 17 -9.97 0.64 -10.04
CA ALA A 17 -10.16 2.00 -10.55
C ALA A 17 -11.59 2.53 -10.39
N GLN A 18 -12.57 1.65 -10.17
CA GLN A 18 -13.96 2.03 -9.90
C GLN A 18 -14.20 2.45 -8.44
N ASN A 19 -13.27 2.14 -7.53
CA ASN A 19 -13.37 2.50 -6.14
C ASN A 19 -12.75 3.89 -5.95
N HIS A 20 -13.57 4.84 -5.46
CA HIS A 20 -13.13 6.17 -5.08
C HIS A 20 -13.38 6.40 -3.58
N PRO A 21 -12.41 6.96 -2.84
CA PRO A 21 -11.06 7.38 -3.26
C PRO A 21 -10.17 6.22 -3.76
N ILE A 22 -9.13 6.55 -4.55
CA ILE A 22 -8.14 5.57 -5.03
C ILE A 22 -7.13 5.31 -3.90
N TYR A 23 -6.83 4.04 -3.65
CA TYR A 23 -5.91 3.63 -2.60
C TYR A 23 -4.76 2.79 -3.14
N LEU A 24 -3.62 2.87 -2.46
CA LEU A 24 -2.43 2.05 -2.66
C LEU A 24 -2.20 1.21 -1.41
N ALA A 25 -2.27 -0.11 -1.52
CA ALA A 25 -1.85 -1.01 -0.47
C ALA A 25 -0.37 -1.32 -0.64
N THR A 26 0.39 -1.25 0.45
CA THR A 26 1.77 -1.72 0.50
C THR A 26 1.95 -2.77 1.60
N GLY A 27 2.66 -3.85 1.29
CA GLY A 27 2.94 -4.92 2.23
C GLY A 27 4.42 -5.21 2.32
N THR A 28 4.96 -5.42 3.52
CA THR A 28 6.37 -5.81 3.68
C THR A 28 6.65 -7.09 2.91
N SER A 29 7.58 -7.03 1.96
CA SER A 29 7.94 -8.16 1.10
C SER A 29 8.71 -9.22 1.87
N ALA A 30 8.39 -10.50 1.63
CA ALA A 30 9.12 -11.64 2.19
C ALA A 30 10.52 -11.82 1.59
N GLN A 31 10.74 -11.31 0.38
CA GLN A 31 11.98 -11.54 -0.39
C GLN A 31 12.92 -10.34 -0.36
N GLN A 32 12.43 -9.16 -0.02
CA GLN A 32 13.24 -7.95 0.05
C GLN A 32 13.45 -7.56 1.51
N LEU A 33 14.64 -7.05 1.80
CA LEU A 33 14.98 -6.50 3.10
C LEU A 33 15.07 -4.98 2.94
N ASP A 34 14.45 -4.25 3.86
CA ASP A 34 14.44 -2.80 3.82
C ASP A 34 15.77 -2.23 4.32
N ALA A 35 15.96 -0.91 4.16
CA ALA A 35 17.18 -0.22 4.59
C ALA A 35 17.48 -0.39 6.09
N THR A 36 16.45 -0.71 6.89
CA THR A 36 16.56 -0.87 8.35
C THR A 36 16.79 -2.31 8.80
N PHE A 37 16.84 -3.28 7.86
CA PHE A 37 16.96 -4.71 8.16
C PHE A 37 15.86 -5.23 9.09
N SER A 38 14.70 -4.57 9.09
CA SER A 38 13.58 -4.91 9.97
C SER A 38 12.98 -6.26 9.59
N THR A 39 12.58 -7.01 10.61
CA THR A 39 11.83 -8.25 10.44
C THR A 39 10.33 -8.11 10.64
N ASN A 40 9.88 -6.91 11.03
CA ASN A 40 8.47 -6.62 11.22
C ASN A 40 7.75 -6.61 9.87
N ALA A 41 6.61 -7.31 9.81
CA ALA A 41 5.74 -7.26 8.65
C ALA A 41 4.55 -6.33 8.91
N SER A 42 4.23 -5.48 7.93
CA SER A 42 3.05 -4.62 7.97
C SER A 42 2.35 -4.60 6.62
N LEU A 43 1.05 -4.30 6.67
CA LEU A 43 0.23 -3.90 5.55
C LEU A 43 -0.22 -2.46 5.82
N GLU A 44 0.10 -1.55 4.91
CA GLU A 44 -0.23 -0.14 4.99
C GLU A 44 -1.12 0.22 3.79
N ILE A 45 -2.11 1.08 4.00
CA ILE A 45 -2.98 1.61 2.96
C ILE A 45 -2.75 3.11 2.88
N PHE A 46 -2.49 3.59 1.67
CA PHE A 46 -2.27 5.00 1.37
C PHE A 46 -3.39 5.51 0.48
N GLU A 47 -3.88 6.71 0.77
CA GLU A 47 -4.86 7.37 -0.07
C GLU A 47 -4.16 8.23 -1.14
N LEU A 48 -4.63 8.12 -2.39
CA LEU A 48 -4.20 8.98 -3.48
C LEU A 48 -5.01 10.29 -3.47
N ASP A 49 -4.59 11.21 -2.61
CA ASP A 49 -5.17 12.55 -2.54
C ASP A 49 -4.43 13.52 -3.49
N LEU A 50 -5.01 13.77 -4.67
CA LEU A 50 -4.48 14.72 -5.65
C LEU A 50 -4.80 16.20 -5.32
N SER A 51 -5.61 16.45 -4.29
CA SER A 51 -5.90 17.81 -3.83
C SER A 51 -4.77 18.36 -2.95
N ASP A 52 -4.04 17.48 -2.27
CA ASP A 52 -2.86 17.84 -1.49
C ASP A 52 -1.65 18.03 -2.41
N PRO A 53 -1.06 19.24 -2.49
CA PRO A 53 0.08 19.53 -3.36
C PRO A 53 1.39 18.88 -2.88
N SER A 54 1.43 18.30 -1.68
CA SER A 54 2.59 17.54 -1.20
C SER A 54 2.84 16.32 -2.07
N LEU A 55 4.10 15.91 -2.16
CA LEU A 55 4.47 14.71 -2.90
C LEU A 55 4.17 13.44 -2.09
N ASP A 56 4.17 13.51 -0.76
CA ASP A 56 3.97 12.35 0.10
C ASP A 56 2.51 11.84 0.05
N MET A 57 2.34 10.52 -0.01
CA MET A 57 1.04 9.90 0.28
C MET A 57 0.88 9.65 1.78
N LYS A 58 -0.30 9.98 2.32
CA LYS A 58 -0.63 9.73 3.72
C LYS A 58 -1.13 8.30 3.88
N SER A 59 -0.59 7.59 4.86
CA SER A 59 -1.14 6.30 5.29
C SER A 59 -2.47 6.55 6.01
N CYS A 60 -3.54 5.93 5.52
CA CYS A 60 -4.86 5.97 6.14
C CYS A 60 -5.12 4.76 7.05
N ALA A 61 -4.39 3.66 6.85
CA ALA A 61 -4.47 2.48 7.71
C ALA A 61 -3.14 1.72 7.76
N THR A 62 -2.80 1.19 8.93
CA THR A 62 -1.65 0.31 9.10
C THR A 62 -2.07 -0.90 9.93
N PHE A 63 -1.68 -2.08 9.47
CA PHE A 63 -1.93 -3.36 10.11
C PHE A 63 -0.62 -4.11 10.27
N SER A 64 -0.27 -4.49 11.50
CA SER A 64 0.89 -5.34 11.76
C SER A 64 0.55 -6.80 11.46
N SER A 65 1.45 -7.48 10.77
CA SER A 65 1.36 -8.89 10.43
C SER A 65 2.48 -9.66 11.11
N SER A 66 2.22 -10.92 11.46
CA SER A 66 3.26 -11.86 11.90
C SER A 66 4.09 -12.41 10.74
N HIS A 67 3.59 -12.31 9.50
CA HIS A 67 4.22 -12.88 8.31
C HIS A 67 4.36 -11.83 7.21
N ARG A 68 5.45 -11.92 6.46
CA ARG A 68 5.71 -11.07 5.28
C ARG A 68 4.95 -11.57 4.06
N TYR A 69 4.70 -10.68 3.11
CA TYR A 69 3.90 -10.96 1.92
C TYR A 69 4.78 -11.45 0.77
N HIS A 70 4.36 -12.53 0.11
CA HIS A 70 4.95 -13.00 -1.16
C HIS A 70 4.21 -12.44 -2.39
N LYS A 71 2.95 -12.04 -2.22
CA LYS A 71 2.11 -11.43 -3.23
C LYS A 71 1.07 -10.55 -2.55
N LEU A 72 0.79 -9.38 -3.12
CA LEU A 72 -0.28 -8.49 -2.71
C LEU A 72 -1.16 -8.22 -3.93
N ILE A 73 -2.47 -8.41 -3.79
CA ILE A 73 -3.46 -8.18 -4.85
C ILE A 73 -4.67 -7.50 -4.20
N TRP A 74 -5.20 -6.48 -4.87
CA TRP A 74 -6.44 -5.82 -4.47
C TRP A 74 -7.52 -6.14 -5.50
N GLY A 75 -8.49 -6.97 -5.11
CA GLY A 75 -9.62 -7.33 -5.96
C GLY A 75 -10.82 -6.40 -5.79
N PRO A 76 -11.75 -6.35 -6.76
CA PRO A 76 -13.03 -5.69 -6.58
C PRO A 76 -13.83 -6.38 -5.47
N TYR A 77 -14.50 -5.59 -4.65
CA TYR A 77 -15.46 -6.12 -3.69
C TYR A 77 -16.72 -6.54 -4.46
N LYS A 78 -16.90 -7.85 -4.65
CA LYS A 78 -18.16 -8.41 -5.13
C LYS A 78 -18.95 -8.90 -3.91
N MET A 79 -20.04 -8.22 -3.58
CA MET A 79 -21.14 -8.90 -2.89
C MET A 79 -21.93 -9.65 -3.97
N ASP A 80 -21.63 -10.92 -4.14
CA ASP A 80 -22.57 -11.81 -4.82
C ASP A 80 -23.73 -12.03 -3.82
N SER A 81 -24.90 -11.47 -4.14
CA SER A 81 -26.17 -11.68 -3.42
C SER A 81 -26.85 -12.98 -3.82
#